data_AF-A0A016WVK8-F1
#
_entry.id   AF-A0A016WVK8-F1
#
_cell.length_a   1.000
_cell.length_b   1.000
_cell.length_c   1.000
_cell.angle_alpha   90.00
_cell.angle_beta   90.00
_cell.angle_gamma   90.00
#
_symmetry.space_group_name_H-M   'P 1'
#
loop_
_entity.id
_entity.type
_entity.pdbx_description
1 polymer ?
#
loop_
_entity_poly.entity_id
_entity_poly.type
_entity_poly.pdbx_seq_one_letter_code
_entity_poly.pdbx_strand_id
1 'polypeptide(L)'
;MRKTLSILISQHFKNISIYNHLVVVGKQIKEAITDGNFNGIAVIDIEQWRPLYEMNWGEKIVYKKQSVILAQSKYPNLSREEIAAIAEKEFNEASKAFFTKTLEKAIELRPKAHWGLYDFPFCNAGAGNYGGD
;
A
#
# COMPACT_ATOMS: atom_id res chain seq x y z
N MET A 1 -14.04 -12.74 17.75
CA MET A 1 -12.59 -13.05 17.69
C MET A 1 -11.95 -12.24 16.58
N ARG A 2 -10.74 -11.69 16.78
CA ARG A 2 -9.97 -10.90 15.79
C ARG A 2 -9.27 -11.83 14.80
N LYS A 3 -9.20 -11.45 13.53
CA LYS A 3 -8.37 -12.09 12.50
C LYS A 3 -7.42 -11.05 11.92
N THR A 4 -6.15 -11.38 11.81
CA THR A 4 -5.14 -10.51 11.17
C THR A 4 -4.70 -11.18 9.89
N LEU A 5 -4.62 -10.40 8.81
CA LEU A 5 -4.11 -10.83 7.52
C LEU A 5 -2.95 -9.92 7.13
N SER A 6 -1.73 -10.44 7.22
CA SER A 6 -0.59 -9.83 6.56
C SER A 6 -0.71 -10.13 5.08
N ILE A 7 -0.99 -9.09 4.29
CA ILE A 7 -1.03 -9.22 2.84
C ILE A 7 0.42 -9.28 2.39
N LEU A 8 0.89 -10.48 2.12
CA LEU A 8 2.18 -10.68 1.47
C LEU A 8 2.05 -10.21 0.01
N ILE A 9 2.26 -8.92 -0.19
CA ILE A 9 2.60 -8.38 -1.51
C ILE A 9 3.94 -9.06 -1.83
N SER A 10 3.97 -9.89 -2.86
CA SER A 10 5.20 -10.49 -3.39
C SER A 10 6.30 -9.42 -3.37
N GLN A 11 7.41 -9.73 -2.70
CA GLN A 11 8.49 -8.83 -2.25
C GLN A 11 9.28 -8.11 -3.36
N HIS A 12 8.70 -7.94 -4.54
CA HIS A 12 9.33 -7.33 -5.69
C HIS A 12 8.48 -6.15 -6.13
N PHE A 13 9.02 -4.95 -5.87
CA PHE A 13 8.56 -3.67 -6.40
C PHE A 13 8.72 -3.67 -7.93
N LYS A 14 7.92 -4.48 -8.61
CA LYS A 14 7.66 -4.38 -10.03
C LYS A 14 6.28 -3.76 -10.19
N ASN A 15 6.07 -3.12 -11.33
CA ASN A 15 4.81 -2.51 -11.74
C ASN A 15 3.71 -3.61 -11.84
N ILE A 16 3.21 -4.06 -10.68
CA ILE A 16 2.28 -5.19 -10.57
C ILE A 16 0.91 -4.69 -11.00
N SER A 17 0.31 -5.38 -11.95
CA SER A 17 -1.08 -5.14 -12.32
C SER A 17 -1.98 -5.27 -11.10
N ILE A 18 -2.79 -4.24 -10.84
CA ILE A 18 -3.78 -4.25 -9.75
C ILE A 18 -4.71 -5.46 -9.84
N TYR A 19 -5.02 -5.94 -11.04
CA TYR A 19 -5.82 -7.14 -11.24
C TYR A 19 -5.17 -8.38 -10.60
N ASN A 20 -3.89 -8.62 -10.89
CA ASN A 20 -3.16 -9.77 -10.35
C ASN A 20 -3.04 -9.69 -8.82
N HIS A 21 -2.80 -8.50 -8.30
CA HIS A 21 -2.80 -8.25 -6.86
C HIS A 21 -4.14 -8.63 -6.23
N LEU A 22 -5.26 -8.18 -6.78
CA LEU A 22 -6.59 -8.48 -6.23
C LEU A 22 -6.96 -9.97 -6.30
N VAL A 23 -6.44 -10.71 -7.29
CA VAL A 23 -6.59 -12.17 -7.34
C VAL A 23 -5.88 -12.83 -6.16
N VAL A 24 -4.63 -12.42 -5.88
CA VAL A 24 -3.85 -12.94 -4.75
C VAL A 24 -4.48 -12.58 -3.41
N VAL A 25 -4.86 -11.30 -3.22
CA VAL A 25 -5.55 -10.84 -2.01
C VAL A 25 -6.85 -11.60 -1.80
N GLY A 26 -7.65 -11.78 -2.87
CA GLY A 26 -8.90 -12.51 -2.78
C GLY A 26 -8.71 -13.97 -2.34
N LYS A 27 -7.64 -14.62 -2.79
CA LYS A 27 -7.25 -15.97 -2.33
C LYS A 27 -6.85 -15.95 -0.85
N GLN A 28 -5.94 -15.06 -0.46
CA GLN A 28 -5.45 -14.94 0.92
C GLN A 28 -6.58 -14.68 1.93
N ILE A 29 -7.54 -13.80 1.59
CA ILE A 29 -8.71 -13.53 2.45
C ILE A 29 -9.58 -14.78 2.63
N LYS A 30 -9.84 -15.52 1.54
CA LYS A 30 -10.65 -16.74 1.59
C LYS A 30 -9.99 -17.83 2.43
N GLU A 31 -8.66 -17.92 2.39
CA GLU A 31 -7.87 -18.87 3.18
C GLU A 31 -7.81 -18.49 4.66
N ALA A 32 -7.59 -17.21 4.99
CA ALA A 32 -7.44 -16.75 6.37
C ALA A 32 -8.77 -16.62 7.13
N ILE A 33 -9.84 -16.22 6.43
CA ILE A 33 -11.17 -16.00 6.99
C ILE A 33 -12.14 -16.92 6.25
N THR A 34 -12.15 -18.21 6.56
CA THR A 34 -12.96 -19.21 5.84
C THR A 34 -14.47 -18.98 5.96
N ASP A 35 -14.93 -18.41 7.07
CA ASP A 35 -16.33 -18.04 7.27
C ASP A 35 -16.72 -16.80 6.44
N GLY A 36 -17.58 -16.99 5.45
CA GLY A 36 -18.13 -15.91 4.61
C GLY A 36 -19.01 -14.92 5.38
N ASN A 37 -19.56 -15.31 6.53
CA ASN A 37 -20.39 -14.48 7.40
C ASN A 37 -19.61 -13.83 8.55
N PHE A 38 -18.27 -13.93 8.54
CA PHE A 38 -17.43 -13.37 9.59
C PHE A 38 -17.78 -11.90 9.87
N ASN A 39 -18.13 -11.60 11.13
CA ASN A 39 -18.54 -10.29 11.61
C ASN A 39 -17.60 -9.70 12.66
N GLY A 40 -16.39 -10.26 12.76
CA GLY A 40 -15.36 -9.76 13.68
C GLY A 40 -14.48 -8.68 13.07
N ILE A 41 -13.44 -8.30 13.80
CA ILE A 41 -12.41 -7.36 13.35
C ILE A 41 -11.43 -8.10 12.43
N ALA A 42 -11.21 -7.56 11.24
CA ALA A 42 -10.22 -8.02 10.28
C ALA A 42 -9.21 -6.90 9.98
N VAL A 43 -7.92 -7.19 10.14
CA VAL A 43 -6.85 -6.20 9.95
C VAL A 43 -6.02 -6.56 8.73
N ILE A 44 -5.91 -5.64 7.78
CA ILE A 44 -4.99 -5.70 6.66
C ILE A 44 -3.69 -5.04 7.07
N ASP A 45 -2.60 -5.77 6.90
CA ASP A 45 -1.27 -5.35 7.31
C ASP A 45 -0.36 -5.23 6.07
N ILE A 46 -0.11 -3.98 5.66
CA ILE A 46 0.70 -3.57 4.49
C ILE A 46 1.73 -2.57 4.98
N GLU A 47 2.97 -3.02 5.18
CA GLU A 47 4.02 -2.23 5.83
C GLU A 47 5.19 -1.92 4.92
N GLN A 48 5.26 -2.52 3.73
CA GLN A 48 6.42 -2.42 2.85
C GLN A 48 6.69 -0.95 2.49
N TRP A 49 5.64 -0.22 2.11
CA TRP A 49 5.68 1.20 1.73
C TRP A 49 4.46 1.95 2.28
N ARG A 50 4.55 3.28 2.42
CA ARG A 50 3.49 4.13 2.98
C ARG A 50 2.64 4.78 1.88
N PRO A 51 1.33 5.01 2.11
CA PRO A 51 0.41 5.50 1.08
C PRO A 51 0.78 6.83 0.43
N LEU A 52 1.47 7.72 1.15
CA LEU A 52 1.90 8.99 0.62
C LEU A 52 3.39 8.96 0.31
N TYR A 53 3.75 9.43 -0.88
CA TYR A 53 5.12 9.51 -1.38
C TYR A 53 6.07 10.14 -0.34
N GLU A 54 5.66 11.26 0.26
CA GLU A 54 6.45 12.00 1.24
C GLU A 54 6.72 11.23 2.54
N MET A 55 5.86 10.28 2.91
CA MET A 55 6.04 9.48 4.13
C MET A 55 7.03 8.32 3.94
N ASN A 56 7.50 8.07 2.72
CA ASN A 56 8.45 6.99 2.41
C ASN A 56 9.91 7.43 2.66
N TRP A 57 10.19 7.85 3.88
CA TRP A 57 11.54 8.14 4.40
C TRP A 57 12.22 6.90 5.01
N GLY A 58 13.44 7.07 5.53
CA GLY A 58 14.22 5.98 6.12
C GLY A 58 14.51 4.87 5.11
N GLU A 59 14.34 3.61 5.52
CA GLU A 59 14.52 2.46 4.64
C GLU A 59 13.56 2.44 3.43
N LYS A 60 12.41 3.15 3.55
CA LYS A 60 11.39 3.23 2.49
C LYS A 60 11.74 4.25 1.39
N ILE A 61 12.86 4.97 1.50
CA ILE A 61 13.35 5.90 0.48
C ILE A 61 13.55 5.25 -0.90
N VAL A 62 13.75 3.93 -0.93
CA VAL A 62 13.86 3.14 -2.17
C VAL A 62 12.64 3.32 -3.07
N TYR A 63 11.44 3.45 -2.51
CA TYR A 63 10.22 3.64 -3.28
C TYR A 63 10.19 5.01 -3.97
N LYS A 64 10.65 6.07 -3.29
CA LYS A 64 10.79 7.40 -3.88
C LYS A 64 11.77 7.38 -5.06
N LYS A 65 12.94 6.75 -4.86
CA LYS A 65 13.98 6.61 -5.90
C LYS A 65 13.47 5.86 -7.14
N GLN A 66 12.76 4.76 -6.94
CA GLN A 66 12.24 3.96 -8.04
C GLN A 66 11.11 4.69 -8.81
N SER A 67 10.25 5.46 -8.12
CA SER A 67 9.25 6.31 -8.80
C SER A 67 9.90 7.35 -9.71
N VAL A 68 11.00 7.98 -9.27
CA VAL A 68 11.76 8.94 -10.09
C VAL A 68 12.38 8.27 -11.31
N ILE A 69 13.01 7.10 -11.14
CA ILE A 69 13.58 6.32 -12.26
C ILE A 69 12.50 5.96 -13.27
N LEU A 70 11.34 5.51 -12.79
CA LEU A 70 10.21 5.17 -13.64
C LEU A 70 9.69 6.39 -14.41
N ALA A 71 9.49 7.53 -13.74
CA ALA A 71 9.05 8.77 -14.38
C ALA A 71 10.07 9.24 -15.44
N GLN A 72 11.37 9.23 -15.13
CA GLN A 72 12.43 9.59 -16.09
C GLN A 72 12.42 8.69 -17.33
N SER A 73 12.17 7.38 -17.15
CA SER A 73 12.10 6.43 -18.27
C SER A 73 10.91 6.70 -19.21
N LYS A 74 9.79 7.20 -18.67
CA LYS A 74 8.59 7.56 -19.43
C LYS A 74 8.70 8.94 -20.10
N TYR A 75 9.40 9.88 -19.47
CA TYR A 75 9.45 11.28 -19.87
C TYR A 75 10.90 11.79 -19.98
N PRO A 76 11.72 11.26 -20.90
CA PRO A 76 13.18 11.46 -20.89
C PRO A 76 13.63 12.91 -21.11
N ASN A 77 12.76 13.79 -21.65
CA ASN A 77 13.10 15.16 -22.02
C ASN A 77 12.67 16.21 -20.99
N LEU A 78 12.03 15.82 -19.88
CA LEU A 78 11.59 16.76 -18.85
C LEU A 78 12.72 17.11 -17.88
N SER A 79 12.59 18.29 -17.26
CA SER A 79 13.49 18.73 -16.20
C SER A 79 13.40 17.82 -14.96
N ARG A 80 14.41 17.91 -14.10
CA ARG A 80 14.46 17.11 -12.87
C ARG A 80 13.28 17.43 -11.94
N GLU A 81 12.89 18.70 -11.89
CA GLU A 81 11.80 19.21 -11.08
C GLU A 81 10.45 18.67 -11.57
N GLU A 82 10.23 18.66 -12.88
CA GLU A 82 9.04 18.07 -13.49
C GLU A 82 8.96 16.55 -13.25
N ILE A 83 10.09 15.85 -13.39
CA ILE A 83 10.17 14.41 -13.13
C ILE A 83 9.86 14.10 -11.66
N ALA A 84 10.36 14.89 -10.72
CA ALA A 84 10.06 14.71 -9.30
C ALA A 84 8.56 14.89 -9.01
N ALA A 85 7.93 15.92 -9.58
CA ALA A 85 6.50 16.18 -9.42
C ALA A 85 5.64 15.06 -10.03
N ILE A 86 6.03 14.54 -11.21
CA ILE A 86 5.36 13.40 -11.85
C ILE A 86 5.51 12.14 -11.00
N ALA A 87 6.71 11.85 -10.50
CA ALA A 87 6.97 10.67 -9.67
C ALA A 87 6.12 10.66 -8.39
N GLU A 88 6.00 11.81 -7.72
CA GLU A 88 5.13 11.95 -6.55
C GLU A 88 3.65 11.74 -6.91
N LYS A 89 3.17 12.43 -7.95
CA LYS A 89 1.77 12.34 -8.39
C LYS A 89 1.39 10.91 -8.76
N GLU A 90 2.15 10.27 -9.65
CA GLU A 90 1.88 8.91 -10.11
C GLU A 90 1.95 7.89 -8.96
N PHE A 91 2.93 8.05 -8.04
CA PHE A 91 3.02 7.19 -6.87
C PHE A 91 1.78 7.32 -5.99
N ASN A 92 1.36 8.54 -5.66
CA ASN A 92 0.20 8.79 -4.81
C ASN A 92 -1.10 8.26 -5.44
N GLU A 93 -1.27 8.44 -6.76
CA GLU A 93 -2.43 7.91 -7.50
C GLU A 93 -2.46 6.37 -7.50
N ALA A 94 -1.34 5.74 -7.86
CA ALA A 94 -1.21 4.29 -7.88
C ALA A 94 -1.39 3.69 -6.47
N SER A 95 -0.82 4.37 -5.48
CA SER A 95 -0.91 4.00 -4.08
C SER A 95 -2.35 4.01 -3.58
N LYS A 96 -3.04 5.14 -3.80
CA LYS A 96 -4.44 5.29 -3.43
C LYS A 96 -5.27 4.17 -4.04
N ALA A 97 -5.12 3.91 -5.34
CA ALA A 97 -5.82 2.84 -6.03
C ALA A 97 -5.50 1.47 -5.43
N PHE A 98 -4.25 1.20 -5.08
CA PHE A 98 -3.83 -0.06 -4.48
C PHE A 98 -4.53 -0.30 -3.12
N PHE A 99 -4.43 0.65 -2.20
CA PHE A 99 -5.03 0.53 -0.87
C PHE A 99 -6.57 0.46 -0.95
N THR A 100 -7.21 1.34 -1.72
CA THR A 100 -8.68 1.35 -1.80
C THR A 100 -9.23 0.10 -2.46
N LYS A 101 -8.65 -0.37 -3.57
CA LYS A 101 -9.11 -1.57 -4.26
C LYS A 101 -8.90 -2.83 -3.42
N THR A 102 -7.82 -2.89 -2.64
CA THR A 102 -7.58 -3.98 -1.68
C THR A 102 -8.68 -4.02 -0.63
N LEU A 103 -8.99 -2.87 -0.02
CA LEU A 103 -10.03 -2.75 1.00
C LEU A 103 -11.43 -3.06 0.42
N GLU A 104 -11.75 -2.55 -0.77
CA GLU A 104 -12.99 -2.86 -1.49
C GLU A 104 -13.13 -4.37 -1.71
N LYS A 105 -12.07 -5.05 -2.18
CA LYS A 105 -12.09 -6.51 -2.38
C LYS A 105 -12.30 -7.26 -1.05
N ALA A 106 -11.72 -6.75 0.03
CA ALA A 106 -11.88 -7.35 1.35
C ALA A 106 -13.32 -7.24 1.86
N ILE A 107 -13.93 -6.05 1.70
CA ILE A 107 -15.33 -5.79 2.04
C ILE A 107 -16.27 -6.64 1.18
N GLU A 108 -16.03 -6.73 -0.14
CA GLU A 108 -16.81 -7.56 -1.05
C GLU A 108 -16.84 -9.03 -0.59
N LEU A 109 -15.68 -9.56 -0.19
CA LEU A 109 -15.57 -10.96 0.23
C LEU A 109 -16.13 -11.21 1.64
N ARG A 110 -15.96 -10.26 2.57
CA ARG A 110 -16.42 -10.37 3.96
C ARG A 110 -17.19 -9.11 4.36
N PRO A 111 -18.44 -8.95 3.90
CA PRO A 111 -19.20 -7.70 4.03
C PRO A 111 -19.63 -7.39 5.46
N LYS A 112 -19.67 -8.40 6.34
CA LYS A 112 -20.04 -8.23 7.76
C LYS A 112 -18.83 -7.91 8.65
N ALA A 113 -17.61 -8.06 8.12
CA ALA A 113 -16.39 -7.88 8.88
C ALA A 113 -16.08 -6.39 9.06
N HIS A 114 -15.48 -6.06 10.21
CA HIS A 114 -14.98 -4.71 10.49
C HIS A 114 -13.52 -4.63 10.04
N TRP A 115 -13.32 -4.10 8.84
CA TRP A 115 -11.99 -3.98 8.22
C TRP A 115 -11.24 -2.74 8.68
N GLY A 116 -9.95 -2.89 8.95
CA GLY A 116 -9.02 -1.79 9.21
C GLY A 116 -7.65 -2.07 8.61
N LEU A 117 -6.86 -1.00 8.41
CA LEU A 117 -5.45 -1.09 8.05
C LEU A 117 -4.61 -0.95 9.33
N TYR A 118 -3.65 -1.84 9.52
CA TYR A 118 -2.67 -1.70 10.60
C TYR A 118 -1.87 -0.40 10.42
N ASP A 119 -1.61 0.30 11.51
CA ASP A 119 -0.81 1.54 11.55
C ASP A 119 -1.45 2.77 10.85
N PHE A 120 -2.77 2.75 10.59
CA PHE A 120 -3.52 3.90 10.03
C PHE A 120 -4.60 4.46 10.97
N PRO A 121 -4.67 5.81 11.15
CA PRO A 121 -3.75 6.82 10.61
C PRO A 121 -2.39 6.78 11.30
N PHE A 122 -1.32 6.90 10.50
CA PHE A 122 0.04 6.98 11.04
C PHE A 122 0.27 8.35 11.69
N CYS A 123 0.93 8.36 12.85
CA CYS A 123 1.34 9.56 13.56
C CYS A 123 2.84 9.50 13.80
N ASN A 124 3.61 10.44 13.23
CA ASN A 124 5.03 10.59 13.58
C ASN A 124 5.17 11.37 14.90
N ALA A 125 4.82 10.74 16.01
CA ALA A 125 4.89 11.36 17.34
C ALA A 125 6.33 11.78 17.74
N GLY A 126 7.36 11.23 17.07
CA GLY A 126 8.76 11.58 17.25
C GLY A 126 9.28 12.67 16.30
N ALA A 127 8.43 13.31 15.49
CA ALA A 127 8.85 14.37 14.57
C ALA A 127 9.60 15.49 15.32
N GLY A 128 10.92 15.57 15.12
CA GLY A 128 11.80 16.53 15.81
C GLY A 128 12.88 15.88 16.70
N ASN A 129 12.76 14.59 17.01
CA ASN A 129 13.82 13.81 17.63
C ASN A 129 14.56 13.01 16.55
N TYR A 130 15.89 13.05 16.54
CA TYR A 130 16.75 12.37 15.56
C TYR A 130 16.70 10.82 15.61
N GLY A 131 15.70 10.24 16.24
CA GLY A 131 15.41 8.81 16.24
C GLY A 131 13.93 8.61 15.95
N GLY A 132 13.60 8.42 14.66
CA GLY A 132 12.25 8.15 14.18
C GLY A 132 12.34 7.21 12.99
N ASP A 133 12.07 5.94 13.28
CA ASP A 133 12.40 4.66 12.60
C ASP A 133 13.89 4.29 12.59
#